data_AF-A0A1J4XL68-F1
#
_entry.id   AF-A0A1J4XL68-F1
#
_cell.length_a   1.000
_cell.length_b   1.000
_cell.length_c   1.000
_cell.angle_alpha   90.00
_cell.angle_beta   90.00
_cell.angle_gamma   90.00
#
_symmetry.space_group_name_H-M   'P 1'
#
loop_
_entity.id
_entity.type
_entity.pdbx_description
1 polymer ?
#
loop_
_entity_poly.entity_id
_entity_poly.type
_entity_poly.pdbx_seq_one_letter_code
_entity_poly.pdbx_strand_id
1 'polypeptide(L)' 'MTVEIKPCPNCTSTNLYKTERISAGGGYAPYYLPGLGKFLSSAKFDVVVCADCGLTRFFAREDACMRLKKSTQWRRI' A
#
# COMPACT_ATOMS: atom_id res chain seq x y z
N MET A 1 -6.49 -4.46 -12.15
CA MET A 1 -6.67 -3.09 -12.71
C MET A 1 -5.35 -2.33 -12.55
N THR A 2 -4.81 -1.72 -13.59
CA THR A 2 -3.64 -0.83 -13.48
C THR A 2 -4.11 0.51 -12.90
N VAL A 3 -3.75 0.79 -11.65
CA VAL A 3 -4.00 2.09 -11.04
C VAL A 3 -3.10 3.10 -11.75
N GLU A 4 -3.70 4.13 -12.36
CA GLU A 4 -2.94 5.24 -12.93
C GLU A 4 -2.19 5.98 -11.81
N ILE A 5 -0.86 5.99 -11.89
CA ILE A 5 -0.01 6.59 -10.88
C ILE A 5 0.08 8.09 -11.18
N LYS A 6 -0.68 8.89 -10.43
CA LYS A 6 -0.59 10.35 -10.52
C LYS A 6 0.83 10.84 -10.23
N PRO A 7 1.24 11.99 -10.81
CA PRO A 7 2.49 12.68 -10.48
C PRO A 7 2.68 12.82 -8.96
N CYS A 8 3.92 13.02 -8.55
CA CYS A 8 4.25 13.16 -7.13
C CYS A 8 3.44 14.31 -6.51
N PRO A 9 2.55 14.05 -5.54
CA PRO A 9 1.73 15.13 -4.96
C PRO A 9 2.55 16.12 -4.14
N ASN A 10 3.80 15.78 -3.80
CA ASN A 10 4.70 16.65 -3.03
C ASN A 10 5.49 17.62 -3.90
N CYS A 11 5.97 17.19 -5.07
CA CYS A 11 6.88 18.01 -5.91
C CYS A 11 6.49 18.05 -7.40
N THR A 12 5.31 17.53 -7.75
CA THR A 12 4.76 17.42 -9.12
C THR A 12 5.56 16.60 -10.13
N SER A 13 6.74 16.09 -9.77
CA SER A 13 7.56 15.23 -10.61
C SER A 13 6.84 13.96 -11.07
N THR A 14 7.14 13.54 -12.30
CA THR A 14 6.74 12.26 -12.90
C THR A 14 7.80 11.16 -12.76
N ASN A 15 8.96 11.46 -12.15
CA ASN A 15 10.06 10.53 -11.93
C ASN A 15 9.74 9.58 -10.77
N LEU A 16 8.90 8.58 -11.07
CA LEU A 16 8.27 7.69 -10.11
C LEU A 16 8.65 6.23 -10.39
N TYR A 17 9.04 5.51 -9.34
CA TYR A 17 9.43 4.10 -9.39
C TYR A 17 8.46 3.26 -8.56
N LYS A 18 8.12 2.06 -9.04
CA LYS A 18 7.17 1.14 -8.40
C LYS A 18 7.85 -0.19 -8.04
N THR A 19 7.54 -0.72 -6.86
CA THR A 19 7.71 -2.13 -6.53
C THR A 19 6.39 -2.74 -6.06
N GLU A 20 6.22 -4.05 -6.21
CA GLU A 20 4.96 -4.75 -5.96
C GLU A 20 5.06 -5.80 -4.87
N ARG A 21 3.91 -6.14 -4.28
CA ARG A 21 3.74 -7.29 -3.36
C ARG A 21 4.66 -7.25 -2.12
N ILE A 22 5.02 -6.06 -1.65
CA ILE A 22 5.78 -5.88 -0.40
C ILE A 22 4.90 -6.26 0.80
N SER A 23 5.46 -6.96 1.79
CA SER A 23 4.70 -7.38 2.95
C SER A 23 4.26 -6.21 3.83
N ALA A 24 2.97 -6.13 4.17
CA ALA A 24 2.43 -5.15 5.14
C ALA A 24 2.57 -5.61 6.60
N GLY A 25 3.38 -6.65 6.85
CA GLY A 25 3.70 -7.21 8.16
C GLY A 25 4.82 -8.25 8.02
N GLY A 26 5.59 -8.47 9.08
CA GLY A 26 6.74 -9.38 9.09
C GLY A 26 7.64 -9.19 10.31
N GLY A 27 8.77 -9.91 10.38
CA GLY A 27 9.60 -10.03 11.60
C GLY A 27 10.10 -8.73 12.24
N TYR A 28 10.25 -7.65 11.47
CA TYR A 28 10.60 -6.30 11.97
C TYR A 28 9.60 -5.22 11.55
N ALA A 29 8.56 -5.57 10.78
CA ALA A 29 7.61 -4.62 10.23
C ALA A 29 6.32 -4.60 11.08
N PRO A 30 5.84 -3.41 11.49
CA PRO A 30 4.52 -3.26 12.08
C PRO A 30 3.45 -3.90 11.21
N TYR A 31 2.35 -4.31 11.85
CA TYR A 31 1.19 -4.84 11.14
C TYR A 31 0.37 -3.68 10.56
N TYR A 32 0.79 -3.15 9.40
CA TYR A 32 0.24 -1.94 8.80
C TYR A 32 -1.17 -2.11 8.23
N LEU A 33 -1.58 -3.35 7.91
CA LEU A 33 -2.89 -3.65 7.34
C LEU A 33 -3.66 -4.70 8.17
N PRO A 34 -4.07 -4.37 9.41
CA PRO A 34 -4.71 -5.32 10.32
C PRO A 34 -5.97 -5.95 9.75
N GLY A 35 -6.05 -7.29 9.82
CA GLY A 35 -7.23 -8.04 9.38
C GLY A 35 -7.44 -8.12 7.86
N LEU A 36 -6.55 -7.52 7.04
CA LEU A 36 -6.70 -7.50 5.58
C LEU A 36 -5.87 -8.60 4.87
N GLY A 37 -5.13 -9.42 5.63
CA GLY A 37 -4.39 -10.56 5.12
C GLY A 37 -5.27 -11.79 4.81
N LYS A 38 -4.63 -12.88 4.39
CA LYS A 38 -5.25 -14.21 4.27
C LYS A 38 -4.80 -15.10 5.44
N PHE A 39 -5.43 -16.26 5.60
CA PHE A 39 -4.99 -17.25 6.60
C PHE A 39 -3.50 -17.53 6.40
N LEU A 40 -2.68 -17.26 7.42
CA LEU A 40 -1.22 -17.39 7.45
C LEU A 40 -0.41 -16.47 6.52
N SER A 41 -0.98 -15.41 5.95
CA SER A 41 -0.21 -14.42 5.18
C SER A 41 -0.68 -12.98 5.37
N SER A 42 0.29 -12.08 5.55
CA SER A 42 0.04 -10.65 5.64
C SER A 42 -0.48 -10.10 4.30
N ALA A 43 -1.35 -9.07 4.38
CA ALA A 43 -1.69 -8.25 3.23
C ALA A 43 -0.42 -7.64 2.62
N LYS A 44 -0.51 -7.21 1.36
CA LYS A 44 0.62 -6.68 0.62
C LYS A 44 0.36 -5.25 0.14
N PHE A 45 1.44 -4.49 0.05
CA PHE A 45 1.46 -3.17 -0.58
C PHE A 45 2.09 -3.26 -1.98
N ASP A 46 1.62 -2.39 -2.86
CA ASP A 46 2.46 -1.84 -3.92
C ASP A 46 3.03 -0.51 -3.41
N VAL A 47 4.32 -0.26 -3.64
CA VAL A 47 5.01 0.93 -3.13
C VAL A 47 5.51 1.75 -4.29
N VAL A 48 5.30 3.06 -4.22
CA VAL A 48 5.80 4.03 -5.21
C VAL A 48 6.70 5.02 -4.53
N VAL A 49 7.89 5.24 -5.07
CA VAL A 49 8.85 6.25 -4.58
C VAL A 49 9.11 7.28 -5.68
N CYS A 50 9.12 8.56 -5.31
CA CYS A 50 9.58 9.64 -6.18
C CYS A 50 11.09 9.78 -6.06
N ALA A 51 11.81 9.68 -7.18
CA ALA A 51 13.27 9.78 -7.18
C ALA A 51 13.78 11.21 -6.92
N ASP A 52 12.95 12.23 -7.17
CA ASP A 52 13.39 13.63 -7.03
C ASP A 52 13.21 14.17 -5.61
N CYS A 53 12.18 13.73 -4.88
CA CYS A 53 11.88 14.24 -3.52
C CYS A 53 11.75 13.17 -2.44
N GLY A 54 11.88 11.88 -2.77
CA GLY A 54 11.82 10.78 -1.81
C GLY A 54 10.44 10.43 -1.27
N LEU A 55 9.35 11.12 -1.67
CA LEU A 55 8.00 10.77 -1.23
C LEU A 55 7.70 9.30 -1.56
N THR A 56 7.40 8.53 -0.51
CA THR A 56 7.04 7.11 -0.62
C THR A 56 5.56 6.92 -0.31
N ARG A 57 4.83 6.33 -1.26
CA ARG A 57 3.40 6.06 -1.17
C ARG A 57 3.15 4.56 -1.10
N PHE A 58 2.46 4.11 -0.06
CA PHE A 58 2.06 2.72 0.13
C PHE A 58 0.60 2.54 -0.32
N PHE A 59 0.37 1.65 -1.28
CA PHE A 59 -0.95 1.35 -1.81
C PHE A 59 -1.35 -0.06 -1.40
N ALA A 60 -2.38 -0.19 -0.55
CA ALA A 60 -2.95 -1.49 -0.23
C ALA A 60 -3.46 -2.14 -1.54
N ARG A 61 -3.13 -3.41 -1.75
CA ARG A 61 -3.56 -4.10 -2.97
C ARG A 61 -5.07 -4.29 -3.00
N GLU A 62 -5.58 -4.52 -4.21
CA GLU A 62 -7.01 -4.67 -4.50
C GLU A 62 -7.72 -5.69 -3.59
N ASP A 63 -7.08 -6.82 -3.30
CA ASP A 63 -7.62 -7.84 -2.40
C ASP A 63 -7.71 -7.39 -0.94
N ALA A 64 -6.73 -6.61 -0.45
CA ALA A 64 -6.80 -5.98 0.85
C ALA A 64 -7.92 -4.93 0.91
N CYS A 65 -8.07 -4.11 -0.13
CA CYS A 65 -9.16 -3.13 -0.25
C CYS A 65 -10.56 -3.78 -0.28
N MET A 66 -10.71 -4.94 -0.94
CA MET A 66 -11.95 -5.72 -0.91
C MET A 66 -12.29 -6.23 0.50
N ARG A 67 -11.27 -6.61 1.28
CA ARG A 67 -11.42 -7.06 2.67
C ARG A 67 -11.72 -5.90 3.63
N LEU A 68 -11.20 -4.71 3.34
CA LEU A 68 -11.41 -3.51 4.18
C LEU A 68 -12.90 -3.24 4.40
N LYS A 69 -13.72 -3.40 3.35
CA LYS A 69 -15.18 -3.21 3.39
C LYS A 69 -15.89 -4.15 4.39
N LYS A 70 -15.26 -5.26 4.76
CA LYS A 70 -15.82 -6.30 5.64
C LYS A 70 -15.10 -6.40 6.98
N SER A 71 -14.05 -5.60 7.19
CA SER A 71 -13.20 -5.73 8.37
C SER A 71 -13.78 -4.97 9.56
N THR A 72 -13.89 -5.62 10.71
CA THR A 72 -14.27 -5.00 11.99
C THR A 72 -13.11 -4.23 12.64
N GLN A 73 -11.87 -4.45 12.19
CA GLN A 73 -10.67 -3.78 12.73
C GLN A 73 -10.46 -2.36 12.18
N TRP A 74 -11.30 -1.91 11.24
CA TRP A 74 -11.21 -0.59 10.61
C TRP A 74 -12.53 0.14 10.75
N ARG A 75 -12.47 1.45 10.94
CA ARG A 75 -13.64 2.33 11.01
C ARG A 75 -13.51 3.42 9.95
N ARG A 76 -14.59 3.69 9.24
CA ARG A 76 -14.69 4.84 8.33
C ARG A 76 -14.61 6.14 9.13
N ILE A 77 -13.72 7.04 8.74
CA ILE A 77 -13.63 8.42 9.25
C ILE A 77 -14.35 9.37 8.31
#